data_AF-A0AAW1JN52-F1
#
_entry.id   AF-A0AAW1JN52-F1
#
_cell.length_a   1.000
_cell.length_b   1.000
_cell.length_c   1.000
_cell.angle_alpha   90.00
_cell.angle_beta   90.00
_cell.angle_gamma   90.00
#
_symmetry.space_group_name_H-M   'P 1'
#
loop_
_entity.id
_entity.type
_entity.pdbx_description
1 polymer ?
#
loop_
_entity_poly.entity_id
_entity_poly.type
_entity_poly.pdbx_seq_one_letter_code
_entity_poly.pdbx_strand_id
1 'polypeptide(L)'
;MQEEVKSFLHAVVHFCPSFYSVAAMDGQTSEHLQEMIGKFSTDDILTIMCMGHNRGWEEAASTFTGSAIELKTCNAALLETHGNSWKEAFAFAAPGGWKLHGIITPDTSFDVNAPT
;
A
#
# COMPACT_ATOMS: atom_id res chain seq x y z
N MET A 1 -1.31 17.11 -6.02
CA MET A 1 -2.18 15.92 -5.90
C MET A 1 -3.55 16.26 -5.32
N GLN A 2 -3.65 16.86 -4.13
CA GLN A 2 -4.96 17.30 -3.58
C GLN A 2 -5.64 18.40 -4.41
N GLU A 3 -4.86 19.26 -5.06
CA GLU A 3 -5.37 20.28 -5.99
C GLU A 3 -5.86 19.70 -7.33
N GLU A 4 -5.28 18.57 -7.75
CA GLU A 4 -5.59 17.89 -9.01
C GLU A 4 -6.79 16.95 -8.89
N VAL A 5 -6.99 16.37 -7.70
CA VAL A 5 -8.06 15.43 -7.41
C VAL A 5 -8.72 15.84 -6.11
N LYS A 6 -9.85 16.55 -6.22
CA LYS A 6 -10.57 17.16 -5.08
C LYS A 6 -10.95 16.15 -3.99
N SER A 7 -11.18 14.88 -4.33
CA SER A 7 -11.49 13.85 -3.33
C SER A 7 -10.35 13.62 -2.34
N PHE A 8 -9.10 13.91 -2.70
CA PHE A 8 -7.97 13.83 -1.77
C PHE A 8 -7.90 14.98 -0.76
N LEU A 9 -8.68 16.07 -0.92
CA LEU A 9 -8.78 17.12 0.11
C LEU A 9 -9.32 16.58 1.44
N HIS A 10 -10.11 15.51 1.37
CA HIS A 10 -10.70 14.85 2.53
C HIS A 10 -9.93 13.59 2.97
N ALA A 11 -8.83 13.26 2.30
CA ALA A 11 -8.01 12.13 2.71
C ALA A 11 -7.32 12.43 4.04
N VAL A 12 -7.32 11.45 4.94
CA VAL A 12 -6.52 11.50 6.17
C VAL A 12 -5.06 11.29 5.79
N VAL A 13 -4.19 12.23 6.16
CA VAL A 13 -2.77 12.22 5.79
C VAL A 13 -1.91 12.20 7.04
N HIS A 14 -1.04 11.20 7.14
CA HIS A 14 -0.05 11.09 8.20
C HIS A 14 1.36 11.07 7.62
N PHE A 15 2.19 12.02 8.05
CA PHE A 15 3.61 11.99 7.72
C PHE A 15 4.32 10.96 8.61
N CYS A 16 4.91 9.95 7.97
CA CYS A 16 5.58 8.84 8.65
C CYS A 16 7.07 8.80 8.23
N PRO A 17 7.95 9.57 8.88
CA PRO A 17 9.38 9.58 8.54
C PRO A 17 10.02 8.19 8.61
N SER A 18 9.52 7.34 9.52
CA SER A 18 10.00 5.98 9.72
C SER A 18 9.88 5.09 8.49
N PHE A 19 8.97 5.40 7.56
CA PHE A 19 8.89 4.70 6.29
C PHE A 19 10.24 4.76 5.55
N TYR A 20 10.90 5.91 5.55
CA TYR A 20 12.17 6.08 4.85
C TYR A 20 13.34 5.38 5.55
N SER A 21 13.37 5.38 6.88
CA SER A 21 14.45 4.73 7.63
C SER A 21 14.31 3.21 7.67
N VAL A 22 13.08 2.70 7.82
CA VAL A 22 12.82 1.25 7.85
C VAL A 22 12.96 0.64 6.45
N ALA A 23 12.71 1.41 5.38
CA ALA A 23 12.97 0.97 4.00
C ALA A 23 14.41 0.47 3.76
N ALA A 24 15.36 1.04 4.50
CA ALA A 24 16.78 0.73 4.41
C ALA A 24 17.18 -0.47 5.28
N MET A 25 16.23 -1.07 6.01
CA MET A 25 16.43 -2.25 6.83
C MET A 25 15.73 -3.45 6.18
N ASP A 26 16.52 -4.41 5.69
CA ASP A 26 16.02 -5.58 4.96
C ASP A 26 14.97 -6.37 5.76
N GLY A 27 13.85 -6.70 5.12
CA GLY A 27 12.81 -7.56 5.68
C GLY A 27 11.94 -6.96 6.81
N GLN A 28 12.10 -5.67 7.14
CA GLN A 28 11.34 -5.04 8.23
C GLN A 28 10.11 -4.24 7.76
N THR A 29 10.07 -3.87 6.48
CA THR A 29 9.09 -2.90 5.97
C THR A 29 7.64 -3.43 6.03
N SER A 30 7.39 -4.71 5.76
CA SER A 30 6.02 -5.28 5.80
C SER A 30 5.40 -5.24 7.19
N GLU A 31 6.18 -5.54 8.24
CA GLU A 31 5.70 -5.52 9.63
C GLU A 31 5.44 -4.07 10.06
N HIS A 32 6.38 -3.18 9.76
CA HIS A 32 6.23 -1.76 10.07
C HIS A 32 5.01 -1.12 9.37
N LEU A 33 4.71 -1.52 8.12
CA LEU A 33 3.51 -1.08 7.43
C LEU A 33 2.23 -1.54 8.15
N GLN A 34 2.18 -2.80 8.61
CA GLN A 34 1.04 -3.31 9.37
C GLN A 34 0.82 -2.53 10.67
N GLU A 35 1.88 -2.27 11.41
CA GLU A 35 1.82 -1.50 12.66
C GLU A 35 1.32 -0.07 12.42
N MET A 36 1.88 0.60 11.40
CA MET A 36 1.55 1.99 11.10
C MET A 36 0.13 2.12 10.56
N ILE A 37 -0.32 1.20 9.70
CA ILE A 37 -1.71 1.15 9.24
C ILE A 37 -2.65 0.92 10.41
N GLY A 38 -2.38 -0.08 11.27
CA GLY A 38 -3.20 -0.36 12.44
C GLY A 38 -3.25 0.78 13.47
N LYS A 39 -2.22 1.65 13.49
CA LYS A 39 -2.14 2.80 14.39
C LYS A 39 -2.86 4.04 13.86
N PHE A 40 -2.77 4.30 12.56
CA PHE A 40 -3.23 5.56 11.96
C PHE A 40 -4.52 5.43 11.17
N SER A 41 -4.95 4.21 10.84
CA SER A 41 -6.22 3.97 10.17
C SER A 41 -7.31 3.57 11.15
N THR A 42 -8.53 3.94 10.79
CA THR A 42 -9.77 3.41 11.37
C THR A 42 -10.42 2.43 10.39
N ASP A 43 -11.36 1.63 10.87
CA ASP A 43 -11.99 0.57 10.06
C ASP A 43 -13.00 1.09 9.01
N ASP A 44 -13.37 2.38 9.07
CA ASP A 44 -14.15 3.07 8.02
C ASP A 44 -13.29 3.55 6.84
N ILE A 45 -11.96 3.56 6.99
CA ILE A 45 -11.03 3.85 5.88
C ILE A 45 -10.78 2.56 5.12
N LEU A 46 -11.32 2.47 3.90
CA LEU A 46 -11.26 1.25 3.07
C LEU A 46 -10.05 1.19 2.14
N THR A 47 -9.31 2.29 2.00
CA THR A 47 -8.18 2.38 1.05
C THR A 47 -7.08 3.24 1.63
N ILE A 48 -5.85 2.72 1.59
CA ILE A 48 -4.66 3.39 2.09
C ILE A 48 -3.61 3.42 1.00
N MET A 49 -2.95 4.56 0.85
CA MET A 49 -1.76 4.70 0.02
C MET A 49 -0.54 4.93 0.91
N CYS A 50 0.43 4.03 0.85
CA CYS A 50 1.72 4.17 1.53
C CYS A 50 2.81 4.53 0.52
N MET A 51 3.67 5.49 0.85
CA MET A 51 4.75 5.97 -0.01
C MET A 51 6.11 5.91 0.70
N GLY A 52 7.16 5.51 -0.01
CA GLY A 52 8.52 5.44 0.51
C GLY A 52 9.51 4.92 -0.53
N HIS A 53 10.48 4.10 -0.11
CA HIS A 53 11.64 3.76 -0.95
C HIS A 53 11.83 2.28 -1.18
N ASN A 54 12.36 1.94 -2.35
CA ASN A 54 12.94 0.63 -2.57
C ASN A 54 14.27 0.52 -1.79
N ARG A 55 14.69 -0.68 -1.37
CA ARG A 55 14.10 -2.00 -1.66
C ARG A 55 12.95 -2.41 -0.73
N GLY A 56 12.81 -1.81 0.45
CA GLY A 56 11.82 -2.23 1.45
C GLY A 56 10.38 -2.33 0.93
N TRP A 57 9.97 -1.47 -0.02
CA TRP A 57 8.62 -1.46 -0.57
C TRP A 57 8.35 -2.65 -1.49
N GLU A 58 9.35 -3.04 -2.29
CA GLU A 58 9.30 -4.25 -3.11
C GLU A 58 9.21 -5.49 -2.24
N GLU A 59 9.99 -5.55 -1.17
CA GLU A 59 9.98 -6.66 -0.20
C GLU A 59 8.63 -6.76 0.50
N ALA A 60 8.06 -5.62 0.92
CA ALA A 60 6.76 -5.60 1.57
C ALA A 60 5.64 -6.05 0.62
N ALA A 61 5.59 -5.51 -0.60
CA ALA A 61 4.63 -5.94 -1.60
C ALA A 61 4.80 -7.43 -1.95
N SER A 62 6.05 -7.91 -2.03
CA SER A 62 6.34 -9.32 -2.26
C SER A 62 5.86 -10.20 -1.12
N THR A 63 6.03 -9.74 0.12
CA THR A 63 5.59 -10.45 1.33
C THR A 63 4.07 -10.54 1.40
N PHE A 64 3.37 -9.44 1.11
CA PHE A 64 1.90 -9.42 1.13
C PHE A 64 1.28 -10.30 0.06
N THR A 65 1.85 -10.31 -1.14
CA THR A 65 1.32 -11.03 -2.32
C THR A 65 1.87 -12.45 -2.47
N GLY A 66 2.96 -12.78 -1.78
CA GLY A 66 3.61 -14.09 -1.88
C GLY A 66 4.32 -14.31 -3.21
N SER A 67 4.47 -13.25 -4.01
CA SER A 67 5.09 -13.26 -5.34
C SER A 67 6.21 -12.23 -5.40
N ALA A 68 7.22 -12.44 -6.23
CA ALA A 68 8.29 -11.44 -6.39
C ALA A 68 7.76 -10.18 -7.10
N ILE A 69 7.83 -9.03 -6.43
CA ILE A 69 7.40 -7.72 -6.94
C ILE A 69 8.62 -6.84 -7.18
N GLU A 70 8.70 -6.25 -8.38
CA GLU A 70 9.66 -5.22 -8.73
C GLU A 70 8.91 -3.89 -8.92
N LEU A 71 9.42 -2.83 -8.29
CA LEU A 71 8.89 -1.47 -8.36
C LEU A 71 9.99 -0.56 -8.88
N LYS A 72 9.71 0.20 -9.93
CA LYS A 72 10.57 1.31 -10.35
C LYS A 72 10.15 2.59 -9.62
N THR A 73 10.93 3.64 -9.79
CA THR A 73 10.57 4.98 -9.30
C THR A 73 9.16 5.35 -9.77
N CYS A 74 8.33 5.81 -8.83
CA CYS A 74 6.93 6.17 -9.05
C CYS A 74 5.99 5.01 -9.46
N ASN A 75 6.40 3.75 -9.28
CA ASN A 75 5.45 2.63 -9.37
C ASN A 75 4.64 2.48 -8.07
N ALA A 76 3.44 1.91 -8.18
CA ALA A 76 2.63 1.50 -7.03
C ALA A 76 2.06 0.09 -7.24
N ALA A 77 2.13 -0.77 -6.22
CA ALA A 77 1.42 -2.04 -6.22
C ALA A 77 0.02 -1.85 -5.65
N LEU A 78 -1.02 -2.16 -6.43
CA LEU A 78 -2.40 -2.15 -5.97
C LEU A 78 -2.77 -3.53 -5.41
N LEU A 79 -2.97 -3.58 -4.10
CA LEU A 79 -3.27 -4.81 -3.36
C LEU A 79 -4.68 -4.75 -2.75
N GLU A 80 -5.34 -5.88 -2.66
CA GLU A 80 -6.65 -6.03 -2.01
C GLU A 80 -6.67 -7.24 -1.07
N THR A 81 -7.40 -7.09 0.03
CA THR A 81 -7.79 -8.18 0.93
C THR A 81 -9.17 -7.86 1.53
N HIS A 82 -9.74 -8.79 2.30
CA HIS A 82 -11.02 -8.63 2.99
C HIS A 82 -10.86 -8.75 4.51
N GLY A 83 -11.68 -8.01 5.25
CA GLY A 83 -11.77 -8.06 6.71
C GLY A 83 -12.74 -6.99 7.21
N ASN A 84 -13.26 -7.14 8.44
CA ASN A 84 -14.11 -6.11 9.06
C ASN A 84 -13.30 -5.04 9.79
N SER A 85 -11.99 -5.23 9.90
CA SER A 85 -11.02 -4.26 10.40
C SER A 85 -9.67 -4.44 9.71
N TRP A 86 -8.80 -3.44 9.76
CA TRP A 86 -7.43 -3.58 9.21
C TRP A 86 -6.65 -4.68 9.93
N LYS A 87 -6.82 -4.80 11.25
CA LYS A 87 -6.19 -5.86 12.05
C LYS A 87 -6.65 -7.25 11.62
N GLU A 88 -7.95 -7.43 11.44
CA GLU A 88 -8.51 -8.69 10.95
C GLU A 88 -8.05 -8.98 9.53
N ALA A 89 -8.04 -7.98 8.64
CA ALA A 89 -7.62 -8.12 7.26
C ALA A 89 -6.17 -8.61 7.12
N PHE A 90 -5.24 -8.06 7.92
CA PHE A 90 -3.85 -8.54 7.96
C PHE A 90 -3.74 -9.95 8.54
N ALA A 91 -4.46 -10.25 9.63
CA ALA A 91 -4.45 -11.57 10.25
C ALA A 91 -5.06 -12.65 9.34
N PHE A 92 -6.13 -12.33 8.62
CA PHE A 92 -6.82 -13.23 7.71
C PHE A 92 -6.03 -13.51 6.44
N ALA A 93 -5.48 -12.47 5.80
CA ALA A 93 -4.67 -12.63 4.60
C ALA A 93 -3.40 -13.42 4.89
N ALA A 94 -2.75 -13.15 6.02
CA ALA A 94 -1.39 -13.62 6.32
C ALA A 94 -0.38 -13.21 5.21
N PRO A 95 0.91 -13.51 5.35
CA PRO A 95 1.86 -13.35 4.26
C PRO A 95 1.42 -14.16 3.03
N GLY A 96 1.34 -13.53 1.88
CA GLY A 96 0.93 -14.15 0.62
C GLY A 96 -0.55 -14.18 0.31
N GLY A 97 -1.44 -13.74 1.22
CA GLY A 97 -2.88 -13.77 0.96
C GLY A 97 -3.47 -12.52 0.32
N TRP A 98 -2.68 -11.45 0.12
CA TRP A 98 -3.18 -10.25 -0.54
C TRP A 98 -3.23 -10.46 -2.05
N LYS A 99 -4.36 -10.10 -2.66
CA LYS A 99 -4.53 -10.12 -4.11
C LYS A 99 -3.80 -8.93 -4.73
N LEU A 100 -2.84 -9.19 -5.61
CA LEU A 100 -2.27 -8.17 -6.49
C LEU A 100 -3.19 -7.92 -7.68
N HIS A 101 -3.70 -6.70 -7.82
CA HIS A 101 -4.45 -6.29 -9.02
C HIS A 101 -3.54 -5.80 -10.14
N GLY A 102 -2.43 -5.18 -9.79
CA GLY A 102 -1.45 -4.74 -10.78
C GLY A 102 -0.40 -3.79 -10.23
N ILE A 103 0.58 -3.49 -11.08
CA ILE A 103 1.58 -2.45 -10.84
C ILE A 103 1.20 -1.24 -11.68
N ILE A 104 0.87 -0.16 -11.00
CA ILE A 104 0.58 1.14 -11.57
C ILE A 104 1.91 1.82 -11.88
N THR A 105 2.07 2.35 -13.08
CA THR A 105 3.26 3.11 -13.47
C THR A 105 2.87 4.50 -13.96
N PRO A 106 3.78 5.47 -13.99
CA PRO A 106 3.49 6.82 -14.48
C PRO A 106 2.99 6.86 -15.92
N ASP A 107 3.41 5.88 -16.74
CA ASP A 107 3.07 5.77 -18.16
C ASP A 107 1.78 4.97 -18.39
N THR A 108 1.21 4.38 -17.33
CA THR A 108 -0.03 3.61 -17.44
C THR A 108 -1.22 4.58 -17.50
N SER A 109 -1.78 4.80 -18.69
CA SER A 109 -3.08 5.47 -18.83
C SER A 109 -4.19 4.49 -18.42
N PHE A 110 -4.85 4.73 -17.29
CA PHE A 110 -6.10 4.06 -16.96
C PHE A 110 -7.26 4.84 -17.59
N ASP A 111 -8.04 4.18 -18.43
CA ASP A 111 -9.33 4.73 -18.85
C ASP A 111 -10.33 4.55 -17.71
N VAL A 112 -10.52 5.62 -16.93
CA VAL A 112 -11.40 5.66 -15.75
C VAL A 112 -12.89 5.43 -16.07
N ASN A 113 -13.24 5.21 -17.34
CA ASN A 113 -14.60 4.95 -17.82
C ASN A 113 -14.86 3.50 -18.24
N ALA A 114 -13.93 2.57 -18.02
CA ALA A 114 -14.18 1.16 -18.33
C ALA A 114 -15.28 0.59 -17.41
N PRO A 115 -16.40 0.06 -17.96
CA PRO A 115 -17.47 -0.48 -17.14
C PRO A 115 -17.00 -1.74 -16.41
N THR A 116 -17.26 -1.78 -15.09
CA THR A 116 -17.14 -2.98 -14.24
C THR A 116 -18.26 -3.96 -14.49
#